data_AF-A0A9J6P1M1-F1
#
_entry.id   AF-A0A9J6P1M1-F1
#
_cell.length_a   1.000
_cell.length_b   1.000
_cell.length_c   1.000
_cell.angle_alpha   90.00
_cell.angle_beta   90.00
_cell.angle_gamma   90.00
#
_symmetry.space_group_name_H-M   'P 1'
#
loop_
_entity.id
_entity.type
_entity.pdbx_description
1 polymer ?
#
loop_
_entity_poly.entity_id
_entity_poly.type
_entity_poly.pdbx_seq_one_letter_code
_entity_poly.pdbx_strand_id
1 'polypeptide(L)'
;MDIEVLLEFGALYKGLVLAGQYHRIISSGFLHAGIMHLAMNMLALYVLGIMIEEIFGKVKFGLIYMGALISGSIATIIFGGNVISVGASGAIFGLLGAAFAYGFIMRKRIGKSFMNSLLQAILINVFIGVLVPGINNIAHLGGLVGGAVLGGIFLAVKKR
;
A
#
# COMPACT_ATOMS: atom_id res chain seq x y z
N MET A 1 -5.55 19.83 -9.06
CA MET A 1 -4.46 19.24 -8.24
C MET A 1 -3.34 20.24 -8.29
N ASP A 2 -3.05 20.89 -7.17
CA ASP A 2 -1.94 21.83 -7.10
C ASP A 2 -0.69 21.07 -6.61
N ILE A 3 0.27 20.89 -7.51
CA ILE A 3 1.49 20.12 -7.24
C ILE A 3 2.38 20.85 -6.22
N GLU A 4 2.40 22.18 -6.26
CA GLU A 4 3.22 22.99 -5.35
C GLU A 4 2.74 22.81 -3.92
N VAL A 5 1.41 22.88 -3.71
CA VAL A 5 0.79 22.61 -2.41
C VAL A 5 1.11 21.19 -1.95
N LEU A 6 0.99 20.18 -2.81
CA LEU A 6 1.32 18.80 -2.42
C LEU A 6 2.79 18.66 -1.99
N LEU A 7 3.71 19.28 -2.72
CA LEU A 7 5.14 19.26 -2.39
C LEU A 7 5.43 20.03 -1.09
N GLU A 8 4.80 21.17 -0.87
CA GLU A 8 4.93 21.93 0.38
C GLU A 8 4.50 21.10 1.60
N PHE A 9 3.36 20.41 1.49
CA PHE A 9 2.79 19.61 2.58
C PHE A 9 3.40 18.21 2.75
N GLY A 10 4.43 17.86 1.97
CA GLY A 10 5.20 16.64 2.20
C GLY A 10 4.87 15.48 1.27
N ALA A 11 4.43 15.73 0.04
CA ALA A 11 4.34 14.70 -0.99
C ALA A 11 5.71 14.04 -1.24
N LEU A 12 5.68 12.77 -1.60
CA LEU A 12 6.89 12.02 -1.86
C LEU A 12 7.44 12.43 -3.23
N TYR A 13 8.65 12.98 -3.21
CA TYR A 13 9.41 13.26 -4.42
C TYR A 13 10.88 12.92 -4.18
N LYS A 14 11.45 12.09 -5.07
CA LYS A 14 12.78 11.49 -4.91
C LYS A 14 13.86 12.53 -4.60
N GLY A 15 13.91 13.63 -5.37
CA GLY A 15 14.92 14.67 -5.18
C GLY A 15 14.91 15.29 -3.78
N LEU A 16 13.73 15.56 -3.23
CA LEU A 16 13.60 16.18 -1.90
C LEU A 16 13.93 15.19 -0.78
N VAL A 17 13.59 13.91 -0.96
CA VAL A 17 13.98 12.87 0.01
C VAL A 17 15.51 12.72 0.05
N LEU A 18 16.16 12.69 -1.11
CA LEU A 18 17.62 12.61 -1.20
C LEU A 18 18.30 13.88 -0.67
N ALA A 19 17.61 15.02 -0.68
CA ALA A 19 18.04 16.26 -0.04
C ALA A 19 17.77 16.31 1.49
N GLY A 20 17.40 15.19 2.11
CA GLY A 20 17.25 15.06 3.57
C GLY A 20 15.82 15.21 4.10
N GLN A 21 14.82 15.40 3.23
CA GLN A 21 13.42 15.54 3.66
C GLN A 21 12.74 14.17 3.86
N TYR A 22 13.30 13.34 4.75
CA TYR A 22 12.87 11.96 4.96
C TYR A 22 11.44 11.81 5.48
N HIS A 23 10.88 12.84 6.13
CA HIS A 23 9.49 12.85 6.60
C HIS A 23 8.49 12.54 5.47
N ARG A 24 8.84 12.88 4.22
CA ARG A 24 8.06 12.62 3.00
C ARG A 24 7.78 11.14 2.76
N ILE A 25 8.59 10.23 3.30
CA ILE A 25 8.36 8.77 3.22
C ILE A 25 7.05 8.38 3.92
N ILE A 26 6.68 9.12 4.97
CA ILE A 26 5.49 8.85 5.78
C ILE A 26 4.39 9.86 5.46
N SER A 27 4.68 11.17 5.43
CA SER A 27 3.68 12.22 5.26
C SER A 27 2.92 12.10 3.94
N SER A 28 3.57 11.61 2.88
CA SER A 28 2.92 11.40 1.58
C SER A 28 1.72 10.46 1.66
N GLY A 29 1.71 9.51 2.59
CA GLY A 29 0.60 8.57 2.80
C GLY A 29 -0.69 9.21 3.29
N PHE A 30 -0.59 10.42 3.86
CA PHE A 30 -1.73 11.14 4.43
C PHE A 30 -2.28 12.22 3.48
N LEU A 31 -1.49 12.64 2.50
CA LEU A 31 -1.91 13.59 1.47
C LEU A 31 -2.74 12.91 0.40
N HIS A 32 -3.72 13.61 -0.18
CA HIS A 32 -4.57 13.08 -1.24
C HIS A 32 -4.77 14.13 -2.32
N ALA A 33 -4.80 13.67 -3.57
CA ALA A 33 -4.84 14.55 -4.74
C ALA A 33 -6.23 15.15 -5.03
N GLY A 34 -7.22 14.86 -4.18
CA GLY A 34 -8.60 15.34 -4.28
C GLY A 34 -9.56 14.49 -3.42
N ILE A 35 -10.79 14.96 -3.29
CA ILE A 35 -11.83 14.33 -2.46
C ILE A 35 -12.15 12.90 -2.93
N MET A 36 -12.27 12.68 -4.24
CA MET A 36 -12.56 11.35 -4.77
C MET A 36 -11.42 10.35 -4.48
N HIS A 37 -10.16 10.78 -4.61
CA HIS A 37 -9.01 9.94 -4.28
C HIS A 37 -9.00 9.58 -2.78
N LEU A 38 -9.30 10.56 -1.90
CA LEU A 38 -9.46 10.31 -0.47
C LEU A 38 -10.60 9.33 -0.18
N ALA A 39 -11.80 9.57 -0.73
CA ALA A 39 -12.97 8.73 -0.50
C ALA A 39 -12.73 7.28 -0.92
N MET A 40 -12.12 7.06 -2.10
CA MET A 40 -11.79 5.72 -2.58
C MET A 40 -10.75 5.02 -1.71
N ASN A 41 -9.71 5.73 -1.24
CA ASN A 41 -8.74 5.16 -0.31
C ASN A 41 -9.36 4.82 1.04
N MET A 42 -10.25 5.67 1.56
CA MET A 42 -10.90 5.42 2.84
C MET A 42 -11.88 4.24 2.75
N LEU A 43 -12.62 4.10 1.64
CA LEU A 43 -13.47 2.94 1.39
C LEU A 43 -12.63 1.65 1.30
N ALA A 44 -11.54 1.67 0.52
CA ALA A 44 -10.66 0.51 0.39
C ALA A 44 -9.99 0.15 1.72
N LEU A 45 -9.54 1.15 2.49
CA LEU A 45 -8.96 0.96 3.81
C LEU A 45 -9.99 0.43 4.81
N TYR A 46 -11.24 0.87 4.76
CA TYR A 46 -12.30 0.35 5.62
C TYR A 46 -12.51 -1.15 5.35
N VAL A 47 -12.71 -1.54 4.09
CA VAL A 47 -12.98 -2.93 3.71
C VAL A 47 -11.78 -3.84 4.00
N LEU A 48 -10.59 -3.47 3.52
CA LEU A 48 -9.39 -4.30 3.70
C LEU A 48 -8.84 -4.22 5.12
N GLY A 49 -8.97 -3.07 5.77
CA GLY A 49 -8.53 -2.86 7.15
C GLY A 49 -9.26 -3.75 8.12
N ILE A 50 -10.59 -3.82 8.05
CA ILE A 50 -11.41 -4.73 8.88
C ILE A 50 -10.94 -6.18 8.68
N MET A 51 -10.83 -6.63 7.43
CA MET A 51 -10.41 -7.99 7.12
C MET A 51 -9.00 -8.31 7.68
N ILE A 52 -8.02 -7.41 7.49
CA ILE A 52 -6.66 -7.64 7.98
C ILE A 52 -6.60 -7.55 9.52
N GLU A 53 -7.36 -6.66 10.14
CA GLU A 53 -7.48 -6.57 11.59
C GLU A 53 -8.08 -7.85 12.18
N GLU A 54 -9.08 -8.46 11.55
CA GLU A 54 -9.64 -9.75 11.99
C GLU A 54 -8.62 -10.90 11.88
N ILE A 55 -7.82 -10.93 10.82
CA ILE A 55 -6.83 -11.99 10.60
C ILE A 55 -5.62 -11.86 11.56
N PHE A 56 -5.11 -10.63 11.71
CA PHE A 56 -3.82 -10.36 12.35
C PHE A 56 -3.93 -9.68 13.72
N GLY A 57 -5.04 -9.02 14.02
CA GLY A 57 -5.23 -8.14 15.18
C GLY A 57 -4.72 -6.72 14.93
N LYS A 58 -5.24 -5.77 15.73
CA LYS A 58 -4.99 -4.32 15.64
C LYS A 58 -3.53 -3.92 15.48
N VAL A 59 -2.66 -4.44 16.35
CA VAL A 59 -1.23 -4.07 16.37
C VAL A 59 -0.55 -4.48 15.07
N LYS A 60 -0.77 -5.73 14.63
CA LYS A 60 -0.14 -6.27 13.43
C LYS A 60 -0.70 -5.63 12.16
N PHE A 61 -2.00 -5.31 12.14
CA PHE A 61 -2.60 -4.48 11.10
C PHE A 61 -1.85 -3.14 10.95
N GLY A 62 -1.66 -2.40 12.05
CA GLY A 62 -0.94 -1.13 12.03
C GLY A 62 0.51 -1.28 11.53
N LEU A 63 1.21 -2.33 11.96
CA LEU A 63 2.58 -2.63 11.51
C LEU A 63 2.65 -3.00 10.02
N ILE A 64 1.70 -3.81 9.51
CA ILE A 64 1.61 -4.14 8.08
C ILE A 64 1.35 -2.86 7.28
N TYR A 65 0.39 -2.04 7.70
CA TYR A 65 0.02 -0.80 7.02
C TYR A 65 1.21 0.16 6.93
N MET A 66 1.86 0.46 8.07
CA MET A 66 2.99 1.38 8.12
C MET A 66 4.22 0.82 7.39
N GLY A 67 4.51 -0.47 7.55
CA GLY A 67 5.62 -1.12 6.85
C GLY A 67 5.42 -1.14 5.34
N ALA A 68 4.19 -1.35 4.87
CA ALA A 68 3.85 -1.27 3.45
C ALA A 68 3.93 0.15 2.90
N LEU A 69 3.49 1.16 3.67
CA LEU A 69 3.66 2.57 3.31
C LEU A 69 5.14 2.88 3.07
N ILE A 70 5.99 2.53 4.03
CA ILE A 70 7.44 2.76 3.96
C ILE A 70 8.04 1.99 2.78
N SER A 71 7.67 0.72 2.61
CA SER A 71 8.17 -0.12 1.51
C SER A 71 7.79 0.43 0.14
N GLY A 72 6.55 0.91 -0.04
CA GLY A 72 6.09 1.57 -1.26
C GLY A 72 6.83 2.88 -1.54
N SER A 73 7.04 3.71 -0.51
CA SER A 73 7.81 4.94 -0.60
C SER A 73 9.27 4.67 -0.99
N ILE A 74 9.92 3.68 -0.37
CA ILE A 74 11.29 3.26 -0.71
C ILE A 74 11.35 2.72 -2.14
N ALA A 75 10.41 1.87 -2.55
CA ALA A 75 10.34 1.36 -3.92
C ALA A 75 10.26 2.51 -4.93
N THR A 76 9.46 3.55 -4.63
CA THR A 76 9.37 4.75 -5.48
C THR A 76 10.70 5.51 -5.57
N ILE A 77 11.40 5.67 -4.46
CA ILE A 77 12.69 6.37 -4.44
C ILE A 77 13.73 5.63 -5.29
N ILE A 78 13.73 4.29 -5.23
CA ILE A 78 14.71 3.46 -5.94
C ILE A 78 14.32 3.34 -7.42
N PHE A 79 13.07 3.01 -7.74
CA PHE A 79 12.62 2.58 -9.07
C PHE A 79 11.64 3.52 -9.78
N GLY A 80 11.07 4.51 -9.06
CA GLY A 80 9.95 5.34 -9.54
C GLY A 80 10.31 6.59 -10.36
N GLY A 81 11.61 6.85 -10.61
CA GLY A 81 12.04 8.01 -11.38
C GLY A 81 11.65 9.36 -10.75
N ASN A 82 11.09 10.28 -11.55
CA ASN A 82 10.68 11.63 -11.16
C ASN A 82 9.17 11.74 -10.90
N VAL A 83 8.57 10.74 -10.28
CA VAL A 83 7.14 10.75 -9.90
C VAL A 83 6.94 11.49 -8.58
N ILE A 84 5.85 12.25 -8.50
CA ILE A 84 5.32 12.82 -7.26
C ILE A 84 4.21 11.90 -6.78
N SER A 85 4.30 11.43 -5.53
CA SER A 85 3.39 10.42 -4.99
C SER A 85 2.71 10.90 -3.71
N VAL A 86 1.40 10.68 -3.64
CA VAL A 86 0.55 10.94 -2.47
C VAL A 86 -0.50 9.85 -2.34
N GLY A 87 -1.00 9.65 -1.13
CA GLY A 87 -2.16 8.81 -0.84
C GLY A 87 -1.81 7.55 -0.06
N ALA A 88 -2.81 7.04 0.65
CA ALA A 88 -2.73 5.81 1.44
C ALA A 88 -2.61 4.54 0.59
N SER A 89 -2.81 4.63 -0.73
CA SER A 89 -2.96 3.47 -1.62
C SER A 89 -1.78 2.50 -1.61
N GLY A 90 -0.53 2.96 -1.45
CA GLY A 90 0.62 2.06 -1.27
C GLY A 90 0.49 1.16 -0.03
N ALA A 91 0.04 1.72 1.09
CA ALA A 91 -0.22 0.96 2.32
C ALA A 91 -1.41 -0.01 2.15
N ILE A 92 -2.46 0.41 1.44
CA ILE A 92 -3.65 -0.40 1.12
C ILE A 92 -3.27 -1.58 0.22
N PHE A 93 -2.40 -1.38 -0.76
CA PHE A 93 -1.81 -2.48 -1.53
C PHE A 93 -1.02 -3.44 -0.62
N GLY A 94 -0.37 -2.95 0.43
CA GLY A 94 0.20 -3.81 1.45
C GLY A 94 -0.80 -4.67 2.21
N LEU A 95 -1.99 -4.14 2.50
CA LEU A 95 -3.07 -4.94 3.06
C LEU A 95 -3.50 -6.05 2.10
N LEU A 96 -3.60 -5.77 0.79
CA LEU A 96 -3.81 -6.81 -0.23
C LEU A 96 -2.68 -7.84 -0.25
N GLY A 97 -1.43 -7.41 -0.09
CA GLY A 97 -0.27 -8.28 -0.02
C GLY A 97 -0.32 -9.22 1.19
N ALA A 98 -0.66 -8.68 2.36
CA ALA A 98 -0.84 -9.47 3.58
C ALA A 98 -2.02 -10.46 3.44
N ALA A 99 -3.13 -10.04 2.83
CA ALA A 99 -4.27 -10.91 2.52
C ALA A 99 -3.86 -12.04 1.56
N PHE A 100 -3.06 -11.74 0.54
CA PHE A 100 -2.55 -12.71 -0.40
C PHE A 100 -1.62 -13.72 0.29
N ALA A 101 -0.71 -13.26 1.15
CA ALA A 101 0.15 -14.13 1.95
C ALA A 101 -0.67 -15.06 2.86
N TYR A 102 -1.69 -14.53 3.53
CA TYR A 102 -2.64 -15.32 4.33
C TYR A 102 -3.36 -16.37 3.48
N GLY A 103 -3.95 -15.95 2.37
CA GLY A 103 -4.62 -16.80 1.39
C GLY A 103 -3.74 -17.95 0.90
N PHE A 104 -2.49 -17.64 0.55
CA PHE A 104 -1.52 -18.59 0.03
C PHE A 104 -1.03 -19.60 1.08
N ILE A 105 -0.75 -19.14 2.31
CA ILE A 105 -0.29 -19.98 3.42
C ILE A 105 -1.44 -20.88 3.92
N MET A 106 -2.64 -20.33 4.03
CA MET A 106 -3.83 -21.04 4.50
C MET A 106 -4.66 -21.65 3.36
N ARG A 107 -4.08 -21.81 2.16
CA ARG A 107 -4.77 -22.28 0.94
C ARG A 107 -5.50 -23.63 1.04
N LYS A 108 -5.15 -24.46 2.03
CA LYS A 108 -5.87 -25.72 2.31
C LYS A 108 -7.20 -25.51 3.04
N ARG A 109 -7.38 -24.36 3.69
CA ARG A 109 -8.56 -23.96 4.47
C ARG A 109 -9.38 -22.88 3.75
N ILE A 110 -8.72 -22.10 2.90
CA ILE A 110 -9.33 -21.00 2.17
C ILE A 110 -9.74 -21.46 0.78
N GLY A 111 -10.98 -21.15 0.38
CA GLY A 111 -11.51 -21.49 -0.94
C GLY A 111 -10.79 -20.75 -2.07
N LYS A 112 -10.72 -21.37 -3.25
CA LYS A 112 -10.10 -20.78 -4.46
C LYS A 112 -10.71 -19.43 -4.84
N SER A 113 -12.01 -19.23 -4.57
CA SER A 113 -12.71 -17.97 -4.85
C SER A 113 -12.06 -16.77 -4.14
N PHE A 114 -11.64 -16.90 -2.88
CA PHE A 114 -10.98 -15.82 -2.15
C PHE A 114 -9.67 -15.39 -2.85
N MET A 115 -8.84 -16.35 -3.23
CA MET A 115 -7.59 -16.07 -3.95
C MET A 115 -7.84 -15.43 -5.30
N ASN A 116 -8.85 -15.90 -6.04
CA ASN A 116 -9.21 -15.33 -7.33
C ASN A 116 -9.70 -13.88 -7.19
N SER A 117 -10.53 -13.59 -6.18
CA SER A 117 -11.00 -12.22 -5.91
C SER A 117 -9.85 -11.29 -5.53
N LEU A 118 -8.88 -11.74 -4.72
CA LEU A 118 -7.69 -10.94 -4.39
C LEU A 118 -6.82 -10.68 -5.64
N LEU A 119 -6.56 -11.71 -6.44
CA LEU A 119 -5.80 -11.56 -7.69
C LEU A 119 -6.50 -10.60 -8.66
N GLN A 120 -7.82 -10.74 -8.82
CA GLN A 120 -8.61 -9.85 -9.66
C GLN A 120 -8.54 -8.41 -9.16
N ALA A 121 -8.67 -8.17 -7.85
CA ALA A 121 -8.55 -6.85 -7.27
C ALA A 121 -7.17 -6.23 -7.50
N ILE A 122 -6.09 -7.00 -7.32
CA ILE A 122 -4.71 -6.53 -7.59
C ILE A 122 -4.56 -6.17 -9.06
N LEU A 123 -4.95 -7.07 -9.97
CA LEU A 123 -4.80 -6.86 -11.42
C LEU A 123 -5.59 -5.65 -11.91
N ILE A 124 -6.84 -5.48 -11.45
CA ILE A 124 -7.66 -4.32 -11.80
C ILE A 124 -7.00 -3.02 -11.32
N ASN A 125 -6.51 -2.97 -10.08
CA ASN A 125 -5.90 -1.73 -9.56
C ASN A 125 -4.58 -1.41 -10.26
N VAL A 126 -3.74 -2.42 -10.56
CA VAL A 126 -2.52 -2.20 -11.36
C VAL A 126 -2.87 -1.70 -12.76
N PHE A 127 -3.86 -2.30 -13.40
CA PHE A 127 -4.31 -1.89 -14.74
C PHE A 127 -4.85 -0.46 -14.75
N ILE A 128 -5.67 -0.09 -13.76
CA ILE A 128 -6.11 1.29 -13.54
C ILE A 128 -4.90 2.22 -13.38
N GLY A 129 -3.90 1.83 -12.59
CA GLY A 129 -2.69 2.63 -12.39
C GLY A 129 -1.81 2.78 -13.64
N VAL A 130 -1.88 1.84 -14.58
CA VAL A 130 -1.23 1.99 -15.90
C VAL A 130 -1.98 3.00 -16.77
N LEU A 131 -3.32 3.00 -16.71
CA LEU A 131 -4.16 3.84 -17.57
C LEU A 131 -4.33 5.28 -17.07
N VAL A 132 -4.32 5.50 -15.75
CA VAL A 132 -4.60 6.80 -15.14
C VAL A 132 -3.27 7.51 -14.81
N PRO A 133 -2.96 8.63 -15.49
CA PRO A 133 -1.75 9.40 -15.22
C PRO A 133 -1.69 9.89 -13.77
N GLY A 134 -0.49 9.88 -13.19
CA GLY A 134 -0.26 10.30 -11.80
C GLY A 134 -0.45 9.20 -10.76
N ILE A 135 -0.90 7.99 -11.14
CA ILE A 135 -0.88 6.83 -10.24
C ILE A 135 0.52 6.24 -10.20
N ASN A 136 1.04 6.05 -8.99
CA ASN A 136 2.35 5.49 -8.75
C ASN A 136 2.28 3.97 -8.54
N ASN A 137 2.32 3.22 -9.64
CA ASN A 137 2.35 1.75 -9.61
C ASN A 137 3.58 1.15 -8.91
N ILE A 138 4.70 1.88 -8.85
CA ILE A 138 5.89 1.42 -8.13
C ILE A 138 5.64 1.44 -6.62
N ALA A 139 4.98 2.48 -6.10
CA ALA A 139 4.54 2.51 -4.70
C ALA A 139 3.55 1.38 -4.39
N HIS A 140 2.61 1.11 -5.30
CA HIS A 140 1.65 0.02 -5.14
C HIS A 140 2.32 -1.34 -5.09
N LEU A 141 3.23 -1.63 -6.02
CA LEU A 141 3.95 -2.89 -6.04
C LEU A 141 4.90 -3.05 -4.84
N GLY A 142 5.60 -1.98 -4.46
CA GLY A 142 6.45 -1.97 -3.26
C GLY A 142 5.63 -2.23 -1.99
N GLY A 143 4.49 -1.55 -1.85
CA GLY A 143 3.56 -1.77 -0.76
C GLY A 143 3.02 -3.21 -0.71
N LEU A 144 2.58 -3.75 -1.86
CA LEU A 144 2.12 -5.13 -2.01
C LEU A 144 3.17 -6.14 -1.52
N VAL A 145 4.41 -6.00 -1.97
CA VAL A 145 5.52 -6.88 -1.57
C VAL A 145 5.82 -6.72 -0.07
N GLY A 146 5.95 -5.49 0.42
CA GLY A 146 6.22 -5.22 1.84
C GLY A 146 5.15 -5.80 2.76
N GLY A 147 3.87 -5.62 2.41
CA GLY A 147 2.74 -6.19 3.15
C GLY A 147 2.69 -7.71 3.09
N ALA A 148 2.97 -8.32 1.94
CA ALA A 148 3.04 -9.79 1.80
C ALA A 148 4.16 -10.39 2.67
N VAL A 149 5.34 -9.75 2.71
CA VAL A 149 6.46 -10.16 3.56
C VAL A 149 6.09 -10.07 5.04
N LEU A 150 5.57 -8.92 5.49
CA LEU A 150 5.19 -8.73 6.91
C LEU A 150 4.05 -9.68 7.32
N GLY A 151 3.03 -9.83 6.48
CA GLY A 151 1.95 -10.79 6.69
C GLY A 151 2.47 -12.23 6.81
N GLY A 152 3.38 -12.63 5.90
CA GLY A 152 4.03 -13.94 5.94
C GLY A 152 4.82 -14.17 7.23
N ILE A 153 5.62 -13.18 7.67
CA ILE A 153 6.38 -13.24 8.93
C ILE A 153 5.43 -13.41 10.12
N PHE A 154 4.38 -12.61 10.21
CA PHE A 154 3.44 -12.68 11.33
C PHE A 154 2.65 -13.99 11.39
N LEU A 155 2.38 -14.62 10.26
CA LEU A 155 1.75 -15.94 10.20
C LEU A 155 2.72 -17.05 10.58
N ALA A 156 3.99 -16.93 10.22
CA ALA A 156 5.03 -17.89 10.61
C ALA A 156 5.28 -17.88 12.12
N VAL A 157 5.31 -16.68 12.75
CA VAL A 157 5.53 -16.53 14.20
C VAL A 157 4.34 -17.02 15.03
N LYS A 158 3.10 -16.89 14.53
CA LYS A 158 1.87 -17.35 15.22
C LYS A 158 1.76 -18.88 15.31
N LYS A 159 2.63 -19.63 14.62
CA LYS A 159 2.56 -21.10 14.52
C LYS A 159 3.26 -21.86 15.67
N ARG A 160 3.49 -21.21 16.82
CA ARG A 160 4.03 -21.83 18.04
C ARG A 160 2.98 -21.80 19.14
#